data_AF-A0A075HV49-F1
#
_entry.id   AF-A0A075HV49-F1
#
_cell.length_a   1.000
_cell.length_b   1.000
_cell.length_c   1.000
_cell.angle_alpha   90.00
_cell.angle_beta   90.00
_cell.angle_gamma   90.00
#
_symmetry.space_group_name_H-M   'P 1'
#
loop_
_entity.id
_entity.type
_entity.pdbx_description
1 polymer ?
#
loop_
_entity_poly.entity_id
_entity_poly.type
_entity_poly.pdbx_seq_one_letter_code
_entity_poly.pdbx_strand_id
1 'polypeptide(L)'
;VIIHIMIRFTHGSFANSLEFESVIANYKSIPYAIVLEAMLILISVHGFNGLRIILLELKQGNAYENAVTYGCLVAMIALIAYGSRTIIMASMGMVEA
;
A
#
# COMPACT_ATOMS: atom_id res chain seq x y z
N VAL A 1 10.38 1.32 0.75
CA VAL A 1 10.31 0.03 0.02
C VAL A 1 11.43 -0.92 0.41
N ILE A 2 12.71 -0.57 0.20
CA ILE A 2 13.84 -1.48 0.49
C ILE A 2 13.85 -1.97 1.95
N ILE A 3 13.65 -1.07 2.93
CA ILE A 3 13.56 -1.44 4.35
C ILE A 3 12.44 -2.46 4.61
N HIS A 4 11.26 -2.27 4.00
CA HIS A 4 10.15 -3.20 4.12
C HIS A 4 10.47 -4.58 3.54
N ILE A 5 11.16 -4.62 2.40
CA ILE A 5 11.62 -5.86 1.78
C ILE A 5 12.64 -6.55 2.70
N MET A 6 13.66 -5.82 3.17
CA MET A 6 14.69 -6.38 4.05
C MET A 6 14.10 -7.01 5.30
N ILE A 7 13.12 -6.37 5.95
CA ILE A 7 12.42 -6.91 7.13
C ILE A 7 11.79 -8.29 6.89
N ARG A 8 11.40 -8.61 5.65
CA ARG A 8 10.87 -9.94 5.31
C ARG A 8 11.95 -11.03 5.23
N PHE A 9 13.21 -10.64 5.07
CA PHE A 9 14.35 -11.56 4.97
C PHE A 9 15.18 -11.63 6.25
N THR A 10 15.07 -10.65 7.17
CA THR A 10 15.90 -10.60 8.38
C THR A 10 15.37 -11.42 9.56
N HIS A 11 14.08 -11.78 9.58
CA HIS A 11 13.44 -12.48 10.70
C HIS A 11 13.60 -14.02 10.66
N GLY A 12 14.66 -14.53 10.04
CA GLY A 12 14.91 -15.95 9.86
C GLY A 12 14.42 -16.45 8.50
N SER A 13 13.35 -17.24 8.46
CA SER A 13 12.77 -17.73 7.20
C SER A 13 11.80 -16.70 6.62
N PHE A 14 11.82 -16.55 5.29
CA PHE A 14 10.84 -15.71 4.59
C PHE A 14 9.40 -16.19 4.83
N ALA A 15 9.18 -17.50 4.91
CA ALA A 15 7.85 -18.06 5.17
C ALA A 15 7.30 -17.61 6.54
N ASN A 16 8.12 -17.68 7.59
CA ASN A 16 7.72 -17.30 8.95
C ASN A 16 7.47 -15.79 9.06
N SER A 17 8.14 -14.96 8.24
CA SER A 17 7.93 -13.50 8.25
C SER A 17 6.60 -13.08 7.63
N LEU A 18 5.88 -13.99 6.97
CA LEU A 18 4.56 -13.80 6.39
C LEU A 18 3.42 -14.31 7.28
N GLU A 19 3.74 -15.05 8.34
CA GLU A 19 2.74 -15.52 9.30
C GLU A 19 2.06 -14.34 10.00
N PHE A 20 0.77 -14.51 10.30
CA PHE A 20 -0.07 -13.45 10.87
C PHE A 20 0.58 -12.82 12.12
N GLU A 21 1.10 -13.63 13.04
CA GLU A 21 1.70 -13.12 14.29
C GLU A 21 2.98 -12.34 14.06
N SER A 22 3.81 -12.79 13.13
CA SER A 22 5.02 -12.10 12.73
C SER A 22 4.68 -10.76 12.07
N VAL A 23 3.66 -10.75 11.20
CA VAL A 23 3.18 -9.54 10.54
C VAL A 23 2.61 -8.55 11.56
N ILE A 24 1.69 -8.98 12.43
CA ILE A 24 1.07 -8.11 13.45
C ILE A 24 2.11 -7.56 14.43
N ALA A 25 3.11 -8.34 14.82
CA ALA A 25 4.22 -7.86 15.65
C ALA A 25 4.95 -6.67 15.00
N ASN A 26 5.15 -6.70 13.68
CA ASN A 26 5.72 -5.57 12.95
C ASN A 26 4.79 -4.34 12.94
N TYR A 27 3.48 -4.53 12.75
CA TYR A 27 2.51 -3.42 12.73
C TYR A 27 2.36 -2.72 14.08
N LYS A 28 2.58 -3.43 15.20
CA LYS A 28 2.58 -2.85 16.56
C LYS A 28 3.78 -1.94 16.84
N SER A 29 4.84 -2.03 16.03
CA SER A 29 5.98 -1.11 16.13
C SER A 29 5.64 0.25 15.52
N ILE A 30 5.47 1.28 16.35
CA ILE A 30 5.11 2.64 15.90
C ILE A 30 6.05 3.16 14.79
N PRO A 31 7.39 3.08 14.92
CA PRO A 31 8.29 3.52 13.85
C PRO A 31 8.02 2.80 12.52
N TYR A 32 7.72 1.50 12.58
CA TYR A 32 7.46 0.72 11.37
C TYR A 32 6.07 1.01 10.79
N ALA A 33 5.05 1.22 11.62
CA ALA A 33 3.72 1.65 11.18
C ALA A 33 3.78 2.98 10.40
N ILE A 34 4.61 3.94 10.84
CA ILE A 34 4.85 5.19 10.11
C ILE A 34 5.48 4.93 8.74
N VAL A 35 6.46 4.02 8.68
CA VAL A 35 7.08 3.63 7.39
C VAL A 35 6.06 2.97 6.47
N LEU A 36 5.21 2.09 7.00
CA LEU A 36 4.15 1.43 6.23
C LEU A 36 3.14 2.43 5.67
N GLU A 37 2.71 3.40 6.48
CA GLU A 37 1.76 4.44 6.05
C GLU A 37 2.38 5.35 4.98
N ALA A 38 3.62 5.81 5.20
CA ALA A 38 4.35 6.59 4.20
C ALA A 38 4.53 5.82 2.89
N MET A 39 4.84 4.52 2.97
CA MET A 39 4.94 3.66 1.80
C MET A 39 3.60 3.49 1.08
N LEU A 40 2.51 3.27 1.81
CA LEU A 40 1.17 3.15 1.25
C LEU A 40 0.83 4.38 0.41
N ILE A 41 0.99 5.57 0.96
CA ILE A 41 0.68 6.83 0.26
C ILE A 41 1.59 6.99 -0.97
N LEU A 42 2.90 6.88 -0.79
CA LEU A 42 3.87 7.14 -1.87
C LEU A 42 3.71 6.16 -3.04
N ILE A 43 3.57 4.86 -2.74
CA ILE A 43 3.42 3.83 -3.78
C ILE A 43 2.06 3.94 -4.45
N SER A 44 0.99 4.23 -3.70
CA SER A 44 -0.34 4.43 -4.30
C SER A 44 -0.32 5.61 -5.27
N VAL A 45 0.20 6.76 -4.85
CA VAL A 45 0.29 7.96 -5.69
C VAL A 45 1.15 7.68 -6.92
N HIS A 46 2.36 7.13 -6.74
CA HIS A 46 3.25 6.82 -7.85
C HIS A 46 2.66 5.79 -8.81
N GLY A 47 2.12 4.70 -8.28
CA GLY A 47 1.57 3.58 -9.06
C GLY A 47 0.35 3.99 -9.88
N PHE A 48 -0.63 4.66 -9.27
CA PHE A 48 -1.82 5.10 -9.99
C PHE A 48 -1.55 6.26 -10.96
N ASN A 49 -0.62 7.16 -10.64
CA ASN A 49 -0.19 8.19 -11.60
C ASN A 49 0.54 7.58 -12.80
N GLY A 50 1.45 6.63 -12.55
CA GLY A 50 2.13 5.89 -13.63
C GLY A 50 1.15 5.12 -14.50
N LEU A 51 0.23 4.37 -13.89
CA LEU A 51 -0.84 3.66 -14.61
C LEU A 51 -1.69 4.61 -15.45
N ARG A 52 -2.10 5.76 -14.89
CA ARG A 52 -2.83 6.78 -15.63
C ARG A 52 -2.06 7.18 -16.88
N ILE A 53 -0.79 7.57 -16.76
CA ILE A 53 0.02 8.00 -17.90
C ILE A 53 0.12 6.89 -18.96
N ILE A 54 0.43 5.65 -18.56
CA ILE A 54 0.52 4.50 -19.49
C ILE A 54 -0.80 4.31 -20.24
N LEU A 55 -1.94 4.35 -19.55
CA LEU A 55 -3.25 4.18 -20.18
C LEU A 55 -3.57 5.31 -21.16
N LEU A 56 -3.24 6.57 -20.81
CA LEU A 56 -3.43 7.72 -21.70
C LEU A 56 -2.51 7.67 -22.94
N GLU A 57 -1.32 7.06 -22.82
CA GLU A 57 -0.44 6.81 -23.96
C GLU A 57 -0.97 5.70 -24.89
N LEU A 58 -1.65 4.69 -24.34
CA LEU A 58 -2.24 3.60 -25.13
C LEU A 58 -3.47 4.03 -25.93
N LYS A 59 -4.26 4.98 -25.40
CA LYS A 59 -5.46 5.49 -26.07
C LYS A 59 -5.74 6.93 -25.64
N GLN A 60 -6.01 7.78 -26.62
CA GLN A 60 -6.36 9.18 -26.42
C GLN A 60 -7.82 9.45 -26.77
N GLY A 61 -8.39 10.51 -26.19
CA GLY A 61 -9.76 10.95 -26.44
C GLY A 61 -10.47 11.39 -25.17
N ASN A 62 -11.21 12.49 -25.26
CA ASN A 62 -11.78 13.22 -24.12
C ASN A 62 -12.56 12.32 -23.13
N ALA A 63 -13.46 11.46 -23.62
CA ALA A 63 -14.23 10.56 -22.75
C ALA A 63 -13.35 9.51 -22.04
N TYR A 64 -12.35 8.98 -22.75
CA TYR A 64 -11.43 7.97 -22.19
C TYR A 64 -10.46 8.60 -21.19
N GLU A 65 -9.90 9.76 -21.51
CA GLU A 65 -8.99 10.51 -20.64
C GLU A 65 -9.62 10.87 -19.29
N ASN A 66 -10.88 11.33 -19.33
CA ASN A 66 -11.65 11.63 -18.12
C ASN A 66 -11.92 10.34 -17.32
N ALA A 67 -12.36 9.26 -17.98
CA ALA A 67 -12.62 8.00 -17.32
C ALA A 67 -11.37 7.43 -16.63
N VAL A 68 -10.22 7.42 -17.31
CA VAL A 68 -8.94 6.96 -16.73
C VAL A 68 -8.51 7.86 -15.59
N THR A 69 -8.58 9.18 -15.76
CA THR A 69 -8.13 10.13 -14.72
C THR A 69 -8.96 10.00 -13.44
N TYR A 70 -10.29 10.01 -13.55
CA TYR A 70 -11.15 9.86 -12.38
C TYR A 70 -11.09 8.44 -11.80
N GLY A 71 -11.00 7.41 -12.65
CA GLY A 71 -10.85 6.03 -12.21
C GLY A 71 -9.58 5.81 -11.38
N CYS A 72 -8.43 6.29 -11.87
CA CYS A 72 -7.17 6.20 -11.13
C CYS A 72 -7.20 7.02 -9.83
N LEU A 73 -7.82 8.20 -9.82
CA LEU A 73 -7.95 9.03 -8.61
C LEU A 73 -8.81 8.34 -7.54
N VAL A 74 -9.99 7.84 -7.91
CA VAL A 74 -10.88 7.14 -6.98
C VAL A 74 -10.23 5.87 -6.44
N ALA A 75 -9.59 5.08 -7.31
CA ALA A 75 -8.89 3.86 -6.91
C ALA A 75 -7.73 4.16 -5.93
N MET A 76 -6.98 5.24 -6.17
CA MET A 76 -5.90 5.70 -5.29
C MET A 76 -6.43 6.07 -3.90
N ILE A 77 -7.49 6.89 -3.84
CA ILE A 77 -8.10 7.31 -2.58
C ILE A 77 -8.65 6.09 -1.82
N ALA A 78 -9.35 5.19 -2.51
CA ALA A 78 -9.91 3.98 -1.92
C ALA A 78 -8.81 3.07 -1.34
N LEU A 79 -7.72 2.85 -2.09
CA LEU A 79 -6.59 2.03 -1.64
C LEU A 79 -5.92 2.64 -0.40
N ILE A 80 -5.66 3.96 -0.41
CA ILE A 80 -5.07 4.66 0.74
C ILE A 80 -6.01 4.53 1.94
N ALA A 81 -7.29 4.88 1.81
CA ALA A 81 -8.24 4.82 2.93
C ALA A 81 -8.35 3.42 3.55
N TYR A 82 -8.46 2.37 2.71
CA TYR A 82 -8.55 0.99 3.17
C TYR A 82 -7.23 0.50 3.81
N GLY A 83 -6.09 0.84 3.20
CA GLY A 83 -4.76 0.51 3.72
C GLY A 83 -4.47 1.19 5.06
N SER A 84 -4.75 2.50 5.17
CA SER A 84 -4.56 3.26 6.42
C SER A 84 -5.43 2.70 7.53
N ARG A 85 -6.70 2.37 7.24
CA ARG A 85 -7.58 1.67 8.20
C ARG A 85 -6.94 0.38 8.70
N THR A 86 -6.37 -0.41 7.80
CA THR A 86 -5.73 -1.68 8.14
C THR A 86 -4.51 -1.47 9.02
N ILE A 87 -3.62 -0.52 8.68
CA ILE A 87 -2.42 -0.19 9.46
C ILE A 87 -2.80 0.29 10.86
N ILE A 88 -3.78 1.18 10.95
CA ILE A 88 -4.27 1.72 12.23
C ILE A 88 -4.88 0.61 13.09
N MET A 89 -5.76 -0.22 12.54
CA MET A 89 -6.37 -1.32 13.31
C MET A 89 -5.33 -2.34 13.80
N ALA A 90 -4.40 -2.74 12.95
CA ALA A 90 -3.35 -3.69 13.30
C ALA A 90 -2.37 -3.12 14.33
N SER A 91 -1.98 -1.85 14.21
CA SER A 91 -1.10 -1.17 15.18
C SER A 91 -1.75 -0.98 16.54
N MET A 92 -3.06 -0.75 16.60
CA MET A 92 -3.83 -0.64 17.85
C MET A 92 -4.23 -2.00 18.45
N GLY A 93 -3.86 -3.12 17.82
CA GLY A 93 -4.18 -4.46 18.30
C GLY A 93 -5.66 -4.83 18.18
N MET A 94 -6.40 -4.18 17.28
CA MET A 94 -7.84 -4.43 17.04
C MET A 94 -8.10 -5.52 15.99
N VAL A 95 -7.13 -6.40 15.74
CA VAL A 95 -7.22 -7.47 14.75
C VAL A 95 -6.81 -8.77 15.46
N GLU A 96 -7.70 -9.77 15.45
CA GLU A 96 -7.50 -11.10 16.04
C GLU A 96 -7.35 -12.15 14.92
N ALA A 97 -6.66 -13.24 15.22
CA ALA A 97 -6.34 -14.34 14.30
C ALA A 97 -7.53 -15.28 14.07
#